data_AF-A0A532D9T8-F1
#
_entry.id   AF-A0A532D9T8-F1
#
_cell.length_a   1.000
_cell.length_b   1.000
_cell.length_c   1.000
_cell.angle_alpha   90.00
_cell.angle_beta   90.00
_cell.angle_gamma   90.00
#
_symmetry.space_group_name_H-M   'P 1'
#
loop_
_entity.id
_entity.type
_entity.pdbx_description
1 polymer ?
#
loop_
_entity_poly.entity_id
_entity_poly.type
_entity_poly.pdbx_seq_one_letter_code
_entity_poly.pdbx_strand_id
1 'polypeptide(L)' 'MDLSQLSQDQFKELLRGIVDDRLRELLGDPELGLQLGDGLRVRLKESLARREFLSGEDIADRLGLRW' A
#
# COMPACT_ATOMS: atom_id res chain seq x y z
N MET A 1 -17.29 2.67 7.62
CA MET A 1 -16.81 4.04 7.86
C MET A 1 -17.98 4.95 7.54
N ASP A 2 -18.41 5.80 8.48
CA ASP A 2 -19.53 6.73 8.26
C ASP A 2 -19.00 7.97 7.52
N LEU A 3 -19.35 8.10 6.24
CA LEU A 3 -18.85 9.15 5.34
C LEU A 3 -19.25 10.55 5.80
N SER A 4 -20.32 10.65 6.60
CA SER A 4 -20.85 11.93 7.11
C SER A 4 -19.99 12.57 8.20
N GLN A 5 -19.03 11.83 8.76
CA GLN A 5 -18.15 12.29 9.85
C GLN A 5 -16.78 12.78 9.36
N LEU A 6 -16.53 12.78 8.04
CA LEU A 6 -15.25 13.19 7.48
C LEU A 6 -15.13 14.71 7.48
N SER A 7 -13.97 15.20 7.92
CA SER A 7 -13.60 16.61 7.69
C SER A 7 -13.42 16.86 6.19
N GLN A 8 -13.47 18.13 5.77
CA GLN A 8 -13.30 18.50 4.37
C GLN A 8 -11.96 17.98 3.79
N ASP A 9 -10.90 17.98 4.58
CA ASP A 9 -9.58 17.50 4.15
C ASP A 9 -9.55 15.98 4.04
N GLN A 10 -10.17 15.26 4.98
CA GLN A 10 -10.29 13.80 4.92
C GLN A 10 -11.15 13.36 3.73
N PHE A 11 -12.19 14.11 3.41
CA PHE A 11 -13.03 13.86 2.25
C PHE A 11 -12.29 14.08 0.93
N LYS A 12 -11.45 15.13 0.84
CA LYS A 12 -10.60 15.37 -0.33
C LYS A 12 -9.58 14.26 -0.54
N GLU A 13 -8.94 13.79 0.54
CA GLU A 13 -7.98 12.69 0.47
C GLU A 13 -8.65 11.37 0.06
N LEU A 14 -9.86 11.09 0.57
CA LEU A 14 -10.63 9.92 0.15
C LEU A 14 -10.97 9.97 -1.35
N LEU A 15 -11.45 11.11 -1.85
CA LEU A 15 -11.74 11.28 -3.27
C LEU A 15 -10.50 11.11 -4.13
N ARG A 16 -9.36 11.65 -3.69
CA ARG A 16 -8.08 11.52 -4.39
C ARG A 16 -7.65 10.05 -4.49
N GLY A 17 -7.74 9.29 -3.39
CA GLY A 17 -7.46 7.85 -3.41
C GLY A 17 -8.37 7.08 -4.38
N ILE A 18 -9.67 7.36 -4.38
CA ILE A 18 -10.62 6.71 -5.30
C ILE A 18 -10.29 7.02 -6.77
N VAL A 19 -9.92 8.27 -7.07
CA VAL A 19 -9.52 8.68 -8.42
C VAL A 19 -8.20 8.03 -8.82
N ASP A 20 -7.20 8.00 -7.95
CA ASP A 20 -5.91 7.36 -8.20
C ASP A 20 -6.08 5.86 -8.44
N ASP A 21 -6.91 5.18 -7.65
CA ASP A 21 -7.24 3.76 -7.84
C ASP A 21 -7.90 3.51 -9.20
N ARG A 22 -8.88 4.35 -9.58
CA ARG A 22 -9.55 4.24 -10.88
C ARG A 22 -8.61 4.56 -12.05
N LEU A 23 -7.72 5.52 -11.89
CA LEU A 23 -6.70 5.83 -12.89
C LEU A 23 -5.71 4.67 -13.03
N ARG A 24 -5.31 4.02 -11.94
CA ARG A 24 -4.43 2.85 -11.94
C ARG A 24 -5.07 1.63 -12.59
N GLU A 25 -6.37 1.43 -12.39
CA GLU A 25 -7.14 0.38 -13.08
C GLU A 25 -7.29 0.64 -14.59
N LEU A 26 -7.49 1.90 -15.00
CA LEU A 26 -7.75 2.25 -16.40
C LEU A 26 -6.47 2.41 -17.23
N LEU A 27 -5.43 3.01 -16.66
CA LEU A 27 -4.19 3.34 -17.36
C LEU A 27 -3.08 2.31 -17.10
N GLY A 28 -3.28 1.42 -16.14
CA GLY A 28 -2.25 0.52 -15.63
C GLY A 28 -1.38 1.17 -14.57
N ASP A 29 -0.51 0.38 -13.94
CA ASP A 29 0.41 0.89 -12.95
C ASP A 29 1.43 1.84 -13.62
N PRO A 30 1.45 3.15 -13.32
CA PRO A 30 2.40 4.07 -13.95
C PRO A 30 3.84 3.72 -13.59
N GLU A 31 4.06 2.93 -12.53
CA GLU A 31 5.36 2.42 -12.13
C GLU A 31 5.72 1.09 -12.79
N LEU A 32 4.82 0.48 -13.59
CA LEU A 32 5.07 -0.80 -14.25
C LEU A 32 6.23 -0.66 -15.23
N GLY A 33 7.34 -1.35 -14.93
CA GLY A 33 8.55 -1.32 -15.76
C GLY A 33 9.58 -0.26 -15.35
N LEU A 34 9.31 0.55 -14.33
CA LEU A 34 10.33 1.40 -13.71
C LEU A 34 11.34 0.51 -12.96
N GLN A 35 12.63 0.86 -13.08
CA GLN A 35 13.65 0.18 -12.29
C GLN A 35 13.58 0.65 -10.84
N LEU A 36 13.68 -0.31 -9.92
CA LEU A 36 13.86 -0.04 -8.50
C LEU A 36 15.09 0.86 -8.30
N GLY A 37 14.92 2.02 -7.66
CA GLY A 37 16.04 2.88 -7.30
C GLY A 37 17.06 2.16 -6.41
N ASP A 38 18.34 2.47 -6.58
CA ASP A 38 19.44 1.71 -5.95
C ASP A 38 19.34 1.65 -4.42
N GLY A 39 18.88 2.72 -3.77
CA GLY A 39 18.66 2.73 -2.31
C GLY A 39 17.58 1.77 -1.84
N LEU A 40 16.50 1.63 -2.61
CA LEU A 40 15.42 0.67 -2.31
C LEU A 40 15.89 -0.77 -2.55
N ARG A 41 16.71 -0.98 -3.58
CA ARG A 41 17.31 -2.28 -3.89
C ARG A 41 18.24 -2.78 -2.77
N VAL A 42 19.06 -1.90 -2.19
CA VAL A 42 19.92 -2.23 -1.05
C VAL A 42 19.08 -2.62 0.17
N ARG A 43 18.10 -1.80 0.54
CA ARG A 43 17.20 -2.07 1.66
C ARG A 43 16.42 -3.38 1.49
N LEU A 44 15.97 -3.68 0.26
CA LEU A 44 15.27 -4.92 -0.04
C LEU A 44 16.19 -6.13 0.12
N LYS A 45 17.44 -6.06 -0.37
CA LYS A 45 18.43 -7.12 -0.17
C LYS A 45 18.73 -7.35 1.30
N GLU A 46 18.90 -6.29 2.08
CA GLU A 46 19.09 -6.38 3.53
C GLU A 46 17.88 -7.02 4.22
N SER A 47 16.67 -6.61 3.85
CA SER A 47 15.43 -7.18 4.40
C SER A 47 15.28 -8.66 4.07
N LEU A 48 15.57 -9.06 2.82
CA LEU A 48 15.53 -10.48 2.42
C LEU A 48 16.62 -11.30 3.11
N ALA A 49 17.79 -10.72 3.35
CA ALA A 49 18.88 -11.38 4.06
C ALA A 49 18.54 -11.64 5.55
N ARG A 50 17.70 -10.80 6.17
CA ARG A 50 17.28 -10.93 7.57
C ARG A 50 16.41 -12.17 7.85
N ARG A 51 15.86 -12.84 6.82
CA ARG A 51 15.06 -14.09 6.91
C ARG A 51 13.90 -14.09 7.92
N GLU A 52 13.55 -12.95 8.52
CA GLU A 52 12.32 -12.77 9.28
C GLU A 52 11.17 -12.63 8.28
N PHE A 53 10.67 -13.78 7.85
CA PHE A 53 9.42 -13.85 7.09
C PHE A 53 8.29 -13.94 8.11
N LEU A 54 7.47 -12.89 8.18
CA LEU A 54 6.18 -12.95 8.84
C LEU A 54 5.16 -13.39 7.79
N SER A 55 4.37 -14.42 8.10
CA SER A 55 3.29 -14.81 7.21
C SER A 55 2.17 -13.76 7.26
N GLY A 56 1.38 -13.67 6.19
CA GLY A 56 0.20 -12.80 6.17
C GLY A 56 -0.80 -13.17 7.26
N GLU A 57 -0.87 -14.45 7.63
CA GLU A 57 -1.69 -14.96 8.73
C GLU A 57 -1.18 -14.44 10.09
N ASP A 58 0.13 -14.49 10.36
CA ASP A 58 0.71 -13.96 11.61
C ASP A 58 0.43 -12.46 11.78
N ILE A 59 0.45 -11.71 10.68
CA ILE A 59 0.16 -10.27 10.66
C ILE A 59 -1.33 -10.02 10.88
N ALA A 60 -2.20 -10.81 10.24
CA ALA A 60 -3.64 -10.71 10.39
C ALA A 60 -4.07 -10.99 11.85
N ASP A 61 -3.53 -12.05 12.45
CA ASP A 61 -3.77 -12.40 13.86
C ASP A 61 -3.26 -11.30 14.81
N ARG A 62 -2.06 -10.75 14.56
CA ARG A 62 -1.50 -9.66 15.38
C ARG A 62 -2.31 -8.37 15.29
N LEU A 63 -2.94 -8.11 14.15
CA LEU A 63 -3.76 -6.92 13.92
C LEU A 63 -5.25 -7.15 14.22
N GLY A 64 -5.64 -8.36 14.62
CA GLY A 64 -7.04 -8.72 14.86
C GLY A 64 -7.91 -8.67 13.60
N LEU A 65 -7.29 -8.80 12.43
CA LEU A 65 -7.97 -8.81 11.13
C LEU A 65 -8.40 -10.24 10.82
N ARG A 66 -9.69 -10.44 10.51
CA ARG A 66 -10.22 -11.71 10.04
C ARG A 66 -10.56 -11.57 8.56
N TRP A 67 -9.96 -12.42 7.72
CA TRP A 67 -10.28 -12.59 6.30
C TRP A 67 -10.92 -13.96 6.08
#